data_AF-A0A3D6BTH6-F1
#
_entry.id   AF-A0A3D6BTH6-F1
#
_cell.length_a   1.000
_cell.length_b   1.000
_cell.length_c   1.000
_cell.angle_alpha   90.00
_cell.angle_beta   90.00
_cell.angle_gamma   90.00
#
_symmetry.space_group_name_H-M   'P 1'
#
loop_
_entity.id
_entity.type
_entity.pdbx_description
1 polymer ?
#
loop_
_entity_poly.entity_id
_entity_poly.type
_entity_poly.pdbx_seq_one_letter_code
_entity_poly.pdbx_strand_id
1 'polypeptide(L)'
;MKKILLPTDFSANSWEATRYALNLFKNEPCTFYIMHSLEPLVSAPSSVSSRRANEAILNSRNNESKMELEKELQKIQELPKNSNHAFETLLVHDYFLDAVTSTVKKLGIDIVILGTKGASGIKEMTIGSNTANLINKQSCPIIAVPQNALSSMDLSEIGFATDLSIENYGDDLDLLKEIAMAHNAIISAVHIT
;
A
#
# COMPACT_ATOMS: atom_id res chain seq x y z
N MET A 1 17.29 6.12 0.07
CA MET A 1 16.31 5.75 -0.98
C MET A 1 15.16 5.09 -0.25
N LYS A 2 13.97 5.69 -0.27
CA LYS A 2 12.82 5.20 0.51
C LYS A 2 12.29 3.90 -0.07
N LYS A 3 11.92 2.95 0.78
CA LYS A 3 11.29 1.68 0.41
C LYS A 3 9.80 1.75 0.66
N ILE A 4 9.02 1.72 -0.40
CA ILE A 4 7.58 1.92 -0.36
C ILE A 4 6.89 0.64 -0.79
N LEU A 5 6.02 0.09 0.05
CA LEU A 5 5.20 -1.08 -0.29
C LEU A 5 3.87 -0.63 -0.88
N LEU A 6 3.53 -1.20 -2.02
CA LEU A 6 2.27 -0.98 -2.74
C LEU A 6 1.50 -2.31 -2.84
N PRO A 7 0.66 -2.64 -1.84
CA PRO A 7 -0.18 -3.81 -1.92
C PRO A 7 -1.23 -3.67 -3.03
N THR A 8 -1.43 -4.73 -3.82
CA THR A 8 -2.37 -4.75 -4.93
C THR A 8 -3.26 -5.99 -4.93
N ASP A 9 -4.53 -5.77 -5.22
CA ASP A 9 -5.54 -6.77 -5.56
C ASP A 9 -5.88 -6.75 -7.06
N PHE A 10 -5.05 -6.07 -7.86
CA PHE A 10 -5.22 -5.83 -9.30
C PHE A 10 -6.48 -5.03 -9.68
N SER A 11 -7.13 -4.39 -8.69
CA SER A 11 -8.28 -3.54 -8.94
C SER A 11 -7.88 -2.15 -9.44
N ALA A 12 -8.85 -1.42 -10.02
CA ALA A 12 -8.65 -0.02 -10.37
C ALA A 12 -8.29 0.85 -9.16
N ASN A 13 -8.72 0.47 -7.95
CA ASN A 13 -8.43 1.23 -6.75
C ASN A 13 -6.98 1.08 -6.28
N SER A 14 -6.43 -0.14 -6.32
CA SER A 14 -5.01 -0.36 -6.04
C SER A 14 -4.13 0.27 -7.13
N TRP A 15 -4.58 0.27 -8.38
CA TRP A 15 -3.90 0.99 -9.46
C TRP A 15 -3.84 2.51 -9.24
N GLU A 16 -4.95 3.13 -8.84
CA GLU A 16 -4.98 4.57 -8.51
C GLU A 16 -4.08 4.92 -7.33
N ALA A 17 -4.02 4.06 -6.31
CA ALA A 17 -3.09 4.22 -5.18
C ALA A 17 -1.62 4.13 -5.61
N THR A 18 -1.28 3.19 -6.51
CA THR A 18 0.05 3.09 -7.11
C THR A 18 0.40 4.40 -7.82
N ARG A 19 -0.46 4.87 -8.74
CA ARG A 19 -0.22 6.13 -9.46
C ARG A 19 -0.08 7.33 -8.52
N TYR A 20 -0.88 7.39 -7.46
CA TYR A 20 -0.75 8.41 -6.42
C TYR A 20 0.61 8.33 -5.73
N ALA A 21 1.05 7.15 -5.30
CA ALA A 21 2.38 6.98 -4.70
C ALA A 21 3.51 7.48 -5.63
N LEU A 22 3.46 7.13 -6.92
CA LEU A 22 4.48 7.57 -7.89
C LEU A 22 4.51 9.09 -8.04
N ASN A 23 3.35 9.76 -8.08
CA ASN A 23 3.34 11.21 -8.19
C ASN A 23 3.71 11.91 -6.87
N LEU A 24 3.30 11.35 -5.72
CA LEU A 24 3.60 11.89 -4.40
C LEU A 24 5.11 11.94 -4.17
N PHE A 25 5.82 10.90 -4.59
CA PHE A 25 7.27 10.79 -4.44
C PHE A 25 8.04 11.06 -5.73
N LYS A 26 7.48 11.80 -6.70
CA LYS A 26 8.08 12.00 -8.04
C LYS A 26 9.50 12.57 -8.01
N ASN A 27 9.82 13.39 -7.02
CA ASN A 27 11.13 14.05 -6.89
C ASN A 27 12.08 13.31 -5.93
N GLU A 28 11.66 12.17 -5.38
CA GLU A 28 12.40 11.45 -4.34
C GLU A 28 12.92 10.09 -4.85
N PRO A 29 14.16 9.73 -4.51
CA PRO A 29 14.68 8.39 -4.79
C PRO A 29 13.91 7.32 -3.99
N CYS A 30 13.18 6.46 -4.69
CA CYS A 30 12.32 5.44 -4.12
C CYS A 30 12.50 4.07 -4.79
N THR A 31 12.39 3.01 -3.99
CA THR A 31 12.16 1.64 -4.46
C THR A 31 10.74 1.25 -4.09
N PHE A 32 9.90 1.01 -5.10
CA PHE A 32 8.53 0.58 -4.94
C PHE A 32 8.43 -0.93 -5.03
N TYR A 33 7.85 -1.55 -4.00
CA TYR A 33 7.58 -2.98 -3.94
C TYR A 33 6.09 -3.21 -4.22
N ILE A 34 5.76 -3.72 -5.40
CA ILE A 34 4.38 -4.04 -5.81
C ILE A 34 4.06 -5.44 -5.31
N MET A 35 3.19 -5.55 -4.32
CA MET A 35 2.99 -6.81 -3.60
C MET A 35 1.57 -7.35 -3.76
N HIS A 36 1.44 -8.63 -4.13
CA HIS A 36 0.18 -9.36 -4.06
C HIS A 36 0.29 -10.48 -3.02
N SER A 37 -0.73 -10.62 -2.16
CA SER A 37 -0.86 -11.71 -1.20
C SER A 37 -1.75 -12.82 -1.77
N LEU A 38 -1.20 -14.02 -1.90
CA LEU A 38 -1.92 -15.20 -2.35
C LEU A 38 -2.31 -16.08 -1.16
N GLU A 39 -3.59 -16.04 -0.80
CA GLU A 39 -4.08 -16.78 0.36
C GLU A 39 -3.98 -18.30 0.18
N PRO A 40 -3.48 -19.04 1.20
CA PRO A 40 -3.43 -20.50 1.19
C PRO A 40 -4.81 -21.12 0.99
N LEU A 41 -4.88 -22.25 0.27
CA LEU A 41 -6.11 -23.04 0.25
C LEU A 41 -6.34 -23.68 1.63
N VAL A 42 -7.49 -23.38 2.25
CA VAL A 42 -7.91 -24.05 3.48
C VAL A 42 -8.18 -25.52 3.15
N SER A 43 -7.31 -26.42 3.59
CA SER A 43 -7.43 -27.85 3.30
C SER A 43 -8.35 -28.54 4.30
N ALA A 44 -9.47 -29.10 3.82
CA ALA A 44 -10.17 -30.17 4.51
C ALA A 44 -9.31 -31.46 4.49
N PRO A 45 -9.42 -32.37 5.48
CA PRO A 45 -8.68 -33.62 5.46
C PRO A 45 -9.10 -34.43 4.22
N SER A 46 -8.18 -34.66 3.29
CA SER A 46 -8.54 -35.12 1.96
C SER A 46 -7.48 -36.08 1.34
N SER A 47 -7.99 -37.01 0.52
CA SER A 47 -7.30 -38.13 -0.15
C SER A 47 -6.14 -37.73 -1.08
N VAL A 48 -5.38 -38.72 -1.61
CA VAL A 48 -4.28 -38.45 -2.58
C VAL A 48 -4.77 -37.77 -3.87
N SER A 49 -6.00 -38.07 -4.34
CA SER A 49 -6.59 -37.44 -5.53
C SER A 49 -6.93 -35.96 -5.33
N SER A 50 -7.36 -35.59 -4.13
CA SER A 50 -7.65 -34.19 -3.77
C SER A 50 -6.38 -33.37 -3.57
N ARG A 51 -5.27 -33.98 -3.13
CA ARG A 51 -3.96 -33.31 -3.09
C ARG A 51 -3.47 -32.85 -4.48
N ARG A 52 -3.53 -33.72 -5.50
CA ARG A 52 -3.11 -33.36 -6.87
C ARG A 52 -3.99 -32.27 -7.48
N ALA A 53 -5.30 -32.33 -7.24
CA ALA A 53 -6.22 -31.30 -7.70
C ALA A 53 -5.93 -29.94 -7.03
N ASN A 54 -5.69 -29.93 -5.71
CA ASN A 54 -5.33 -28.72 -4.97
C ASN A 54 -4.00 -28.12 -5.46
N GLU A 55 -3.01 -28.96 -5.74
CA GLU A 55 -1.71 -28.53 -6.27
C GLU A 55 -1.83 -27.89 -7.66
N ALA A 56 -2.64 -28.48 -8.55
CA ALA A 56 -2.93 -27.88 -9.86
C ALA A 56 -3.62 -26.51 -9.74
N ILE A 57 -4.60 -26.38 -8.82
CA ILE A 57 -5.29 -25.11 -8.55
C ILE A 57 -4.32 -24.06 -8.00
N LEU A 58 -3.48 -24.43 -7.03
CA LEU A 58 -2.46 -23.53 -6.46
C LEU A 58 -1.48 -23.05 -7.52
N ASN A 59 -0.97 -23.96 -8.36
CA ASN A 59 -0.06 -23.61 -9.44
C ASN A 59 -0.72 -22.67 -10.46
N SER A 60 -2.00 -22.91 -10.79
CA SER A 60 -2.77 -22.03 -11.67
C SER A 60 -2.91 -20.62 -11.07
N ARG A 61 -3.34 -20.52 -9.80
CA ARG A 61 -3.48 -19.22 -9.10
C ARG A 61 -2.16 -18.48 -9.00
N ASN A 62 -1.07 -19.19 -8.66
CA ASN A 62 0.27 -18.62 -8.57
C ASN A 62 0.76 -18.07 -9.92
N ASN A 63 0.55 -18.81 -11.02
CA ASN A 63 0.92 -18.35 -12.35
C ASN A 63 0.08 -17.13 -12.78
N GLU A 64 -1.22 -17.14 -12.51
CA GLU A 64 -2.11 -16.01 -12.77
C GLU A 64 -1.67 -14.76 -12.00
N SER A 65 -1.42 -14.87 -10.69
CA SER A 65 -0.94 -13.74 -9.87
C SER A 65 0.41 -13.19 -10.34
N LYS A 66 1.33 -14.05 -10.81
CA LYS A 66 2.61 -13.60 -11.39
C LYS A 66 2.38 -12.82 -12.69
N MET A 67 1.53 -13.33 -13.57
CA MET A 67 1.18 -12.64 -14.82
C MET A 67 0.53 -11.28 -14.56
N GLU A 68 -0.36 -11.18 -13.57
CA GLU A 68 -0.98 -9.91 -13.20
C GLU A 68 0.04 -8.93 -12.59
N LEU A 69 0.98 -9.38 -11.76
CA LEU A 69 2.08 -8.53 -11.27
C LEU A 69 2.99 -8.03 -12.41
N GLU A 70 3.29 -8.87 -13.39
CA GLU A 70 4.03 -8.48 -14.59
C GLU A 70 3.27 -7.42 -15.40
N LYS A 71 1.95 -7.57 -15.56
CA LYS A 71 1.09 -6.56 -16.20
C LYS A 71 1.08 -5.24 -15.43
N GLU A 72 0.99 -5.25 -14.10
CA GLU A 72 1.08 -4.04 -13.29
C GLU A 72 2.43 -3.33 -13.49
N LEU A 73 3.53 -4.09 -13.47
CA LEU A 73 4.86 -3.53 -13.75
C LEU A 73 4.95 -2.95 -15.17
N GLN A 74 4.36 -3.62 -16.16
CA GLN A 74 4.30 -3.11 -17.52
C GLN A 74 3.52 -1.79 -17.61
N LYS A 75 2.35 -1.69 -16.96
CA LYS A 75 1.57 -0.44 -16.90
C LYS A 75 2.40 0.71 -16.30
N ILE A 76 3.20 0.44 -15.28
CA ILE A 76 4.11 1.42 -14.69
C ILE A 76 5.19 1.84 -15.69
N GLN A 77 5.76 0.89 -16.43
CA GLN A 77 6.79 1.16 -17.44
C GLN A 77 6.27 1.96 -18.65
N GLU A 78 4.97 1.93 -18.91
CA GLU A 78 4.30 2.76 -19.92
C GLU A 78 4.11 4.22 -19.48
N LEU A 79 4.24 4.52 -18.18
CA LEU A 79 4.25 5.89 -17.66
C LEU A 79 5.56 6.62 -18.02
N PRO A 80 5.58 7.97 -17.97
CA PRO A 80 6.82 8.72 -18.16
C PRO A 80 7.92 8.24 -17.22
N LYS A 81 9.10 7.91 -17.79
CA LYS A 81 10.23 7.39 -17.01
C LYS A 81 10.66 8.36 -15.92
N ASN A 82 10.85 7.83 -14.71
CA ASN A 82 11.42 8.55 -13.59
C ASN A 82 12.68 7.83 -13.10
N SER A 83 13.84 8.46 -13.26
CA SER A 83 15.13 7.89 -12.85
C SER A 83 15.31 7.79 -11.33
N ASN A 84 14.45 8.45 -10.57
CA ASN A 84 14.45 8.34 -9.11
C ASN A 84 13.76 7.05 -8.64
N HIS A 85 13.03 6.36 -9.51
CA HIS A 85 12.16 5.25 -9.11
C HIS A 85 12.68 3.90 -9.60
N ALA A 86 12.78 2.95 -8.68
CA ALA A 86 13.01 1.54 -8.95
C ALA A 86 11.78 0.71 -8.55
N PHE A 87 11.60 -0.46 -9.16
CA PHE A 87 10.40 -1.27 -8.99
C PHE A 87 10.76 -2.74 -8.79
N GLU A 88 10.13 -3.40 -7.83
CA GLU A 88 10.19 -4.84 -7.59
C GLU A 88 8.78 -5.40 -7.41
N THR A 89 8.52 -6.60 -7.94
CA THR A 89 7.24 -7.30 -7.73
C THR A 89 7.40 -8.41 -6.71
N LEU A 90 6.41 -8.57 -5.83
CA LEU A 90 6.42 -9.53 -4.74
C LEU A 90 5.12 -10.33 -4.72
N LEU A 91 5.22 -11.65 -4.89
CA LEU A 91 4.11 -12.58 -4.65
C LEU A 91 4.33 -13.29 -3.31
N VAL A 92 3.51 -12.98 -2.32
CA VAL A 92 3.65 -13.49 -0.95
C VAL A 92 2.53 -14.48 -0.65
N HIS A 93 2.87 -15.69 -0.24
CA HIS A 93 1.90 -16.75 0.03
C HIS A 93 1.45 -16.69 1.49
N ASP A 94 0.55 -15.77 1.79
CA ASP A 94 -0.02 -15.60 3.12
C ASP A 94 -1.34 -14.82 3.05
N TYR A 95 -2.05 -14.72 4.17
CA TYR A 95 -3.14 -13.77 4.32
C TYR A 95 -2.61 -12.35 4.25
N PHE A 96 -3.42 -11.43 3.70
CA PHE A 96 -2.99 -10.06 3.39
C PHE A 96 -2.27 -9.35 4.55
N LEU A 97 -2.82 -9.42 5.76
CA LEU A 97 -2.23 -8.76 6.93
C LEU A 97 -0.86 -9.32 7.30
N ASP A 98 -0.71 -10.64 7.26
CA ASP A 98 0.53 -11.32 7.60
C ASP A 98 1.57 -11.16 6.48
N ALA A 99 1.12 -11.16 5.22
CA ALA A 99 1.93 -10.85 4.05
C ALA A 99 2.52 -9.43 4.13
N VAL A 100 1.70 -8.41 4.43
CA VAL A 100 2.19 -7.04 4.60
C VAL A 100 3.15 -6.95 5.79
N THR A 101 2.75 -7.46 6.97
CA THR A 101 3.56 -7.37 8.20
C THR A 101 4.92 -8.04 8.03
N SER A 102 4.96 -9.24 7.47
CA SER A 102 6.20 -9.97 7.23
C SER A 102 7.07 -9.28 6.18
N THR A 103 6.48 -8.70 5.13
CA THR A 103 7.20 -7.94 4.11
C THR A 103 7.80 -6.65 4.66
N VAL A 104 7.03 -5.89 5.45
CA VAL A 104 7.51 -4.67 6.12
C VAL A 104 8.74 -4.98 6.97
N LYS A 105 8.64 -6.00 7.82
CA LYS A 105 9.74 -6.42 8.70
C LYS A 105 10.95 -6.95 7.91
N LYS A 106 10.73 -7.77 6.88
CA LYS A 106 11.80 -8.45 6.13
C LYS A 106 12.59 -7.47 5.25
N LEU A 107 11.92 -6.53 4.61
CA LEU A 107 12.54 -5.61 3.65
C LEU A 107 12.91 -4.26 4.26
N GLY A 108 12.44 -3.97 5.47
CA GLY A 108 12.57 -2.65 6.11
C GLY A 108 11.80 -1.60 5.31
N ILE A 109 10.50 -1.82 5.13
CA ILE A 109 9.63 -0.89 4.42
C ILE A 109 9.43 0.35 5.28
N ASP A 110 9.62 1.53 4.67
CA ASP A 110 9.46 2.82 5.32
C ASP A 110 7.99 3.29 5.32
N ILE A 111 7.24 2.95 4.25
CA ILE A 111 5.86 3.41 4.04
C ILE A 111 5.04 2.34 3.34
N VAL A 112 3.81 2.08 3.80
CA VAL A 112 2.81 1.31 3.04
C VAL A 112 1.79 2.26 2.43
N ILE A 113 1.54 2.16 1.13
CA ILE A 113 0.53 2.98 0.44
C ILE A 113 -0.45 2.05 -0.25
N LEU A 114 -1.74 2.20 0.08
CA LEU A 114 -2.80 1.33 -0.42
C LEU A 114 -4.07 2.13 -0.72
N GLY A 115 -4.85 1.64 -1.68
CA GLY A 115 -6.14 2.22 -2.01
C GLY A 115 -7.20 1.86 -0.97
N THR A 116 -8.14 2.78 -0.74
CA THR A 116 -9.36 2.52 0.04
C THR A 116 -10.57 2.56 -0.88
N LYS A 117 -11.53 1.67 -0.67
CA LYS A 117 -12.80 1.76 -1.39
C LYS A 117 -13.56 2.97 -0.83
N GLY A 118 -13.94 3.88 -1.71
CA GLY A 118 -14.68 5.08 -1.33
C GLY A 118 -15.99 4.68 -0.63
N ALA A 119 -16.22 5.26 0.54
CA ALA A 119 -17.53 5.29 1.13
C ALA A 119 -18.27 6.52 0.64
N SER A 120 -19.52 6.32 0.24
CA SER A 120 -20.49 7.39 0.12
C SER A 120 -20.59 8.16 1.45
N GLY A 121 -19.87 9.27 1.55
CA GLY A 121 -20.02 10.24 2.62
C GLY A 121 -19.43 9.81 3.96
N ILE A 122 -19.17 10.83 4.77
CA ILE A 122 -18.49 10.88 6.07
C ILE A 122 -19.08 9.95 7.17
N LYS A 123 -20.00 9.03 6.84
CA LYS A 123 -20.69 8.17 7.81
C LYS A 123 -20.26 6.71 7.87
N GLU A 124 -19.47 6.23 6.92
CA GLU A 124 -18.91 4.88 6.97
C GLU A 124 -17.53 4.92 6.36
N MET A 125 -16.49 5.37 7.07
CA MET A 125 -15.14 4.92 6.73
C MET A 125 -15.11 3.40 6.93
N THR A 126 -15.61 2.64 5.95
CA THR A 126 -15.15 1.28 5.70
C THR A 126 -13.74 1.43 5.17
N ILE A 127 -12.85 1.84 6.08
CA ILE A 127 -11.51 1.30 6.11
C ILE A 127 -11.75 -0.20 5.90
N GLY A 128 -11.39 -0.73 4.72
CA GLY A 128 -11.59 -2.15 4.46
C GLY A 128 -11.04 -2.92 5.67
N SER A 129 -11.68 -4.00 6.11
CA SER A 129 -11.27 -4.73 7.32
C SER A 129 -9.76 -4.97 7.38
N ASN A 130 -9.14 -5.16 6.22
CA ASN A 130 -7.70 -5.22 6.01
C ASN A 130 -6.95 -3.91 6.36
N THR A 131 -7.35 -2.75 5.86
CA THR A 131 -6.68 -1.47 6.14
C THR A 131 -6.77 -1.07 7.62
N ALA A 132 -7.88 -1.36 8.32
CA ALA A 132 -8.08 -0.97 9.72
C ALA A 132 -7.21 -1.83 10.65
N ASN A 133 -7.17 -3.13 10.38
CA ASN A 133 -6.30 -4.06 11.08
C ASN A 133 -4.82 -3.79 10.79
N LEU A 134 -4.50 -3.25 9.61
CA LEU A 134 -3.13 -2.89 9.25
C LEU A 134 -2.64 -1.68 10.06
N ILE A 135 -3.45 -0.63 10.18
CA ILE A 135 -3.13 0.58 10.96
C ILE A 135 -2.76 0.24 12.42
N ASN A 136 -3.48 -0.69 13.04
CA ASN A 136 -3.22 -1.08 14.43
C ASN A 136 -1.98 -1.99 14.62
N LYS A 137 -1.42 -2.55 13.55
CA LYS A 137 -0.38 -3.60 13.64
C LYS A 137 0.96 -3.21 13.00
N GLN A 138 1.01 -2.21 12.14
CA GLN A 138 2.24 -1.83 11.44
C GLN A 138 3.09 -0.87 12.26
N SER A 139 4.41 -1.07 12.17
CA SER A 139 5.41 -0.20 12.78
C SER A 139 5.81 0.98 11.88
N CYS A 140 5.33 1.01 10.64
CA CYS A 140 5.62 2.07 9.67
C CYS A 140 4.36 2.86 9.30
N PRO A 141 4.48 4.13 8.90
CA PRO A 141 3.35 4.92 8.42
C PRO A 141 2.59 4.25 7.26
N ILE A 142 1.29 4.52 7.23
CA ILE A 142 0.37 4.05 6.19
C ILE A 142 -0.30 5.24 5.52
N ILE A 143 -0.27 5.29 4.19
CA ILE A 143 -1.04 6.26 3.40
C ILE A 143 -2.21 5.53 2.73
N ALA A 144 -3.42 5.86 3.18
CA ALA A 144 -4.66 5.38 2.59
C ALA A 144 -5.13 6.32 1.49
N VAL A 145 -5.16 5.84 0.24
CA VAL A 145 -5.50 6.66 -0.93
C VAL A 145 -6.96 6.44 -1.32
N PRO A 146 -7.84 7.46 -1.22
CA PRO A 146 -9.23 7.33 -1.66
C PRO A 146 -9.33 7.28 -3.19
N GLN A 147 -10.46 6.76 -3.67
CA GLN A 147 -10.77 6.79 -5.09
C GLN A 147 -10.74 8.23 -5.64
N ASN A 148 -10.19 8.41 -6.83
CA ASN A 148 -10.04 9.70 -7.53
C ASN A 148 -9.07 10.71 -6.86
N ALA A 149 -8.20 10.30 -5.93
CA ALA A 149 -7.25 11.21 -5.27
C ALA A 149 -6.29 11.94 -6.23
N LEU A 150 -6.02 11.36 -7.41
CA LEU A 150 -5.14 11.97 -8.41
C LEU A 150 -5.70 13.24 -9.06
N SER A 151 -7.02 13.43 -9.07
CA SER A 151 -7.63 14.59 -9.72
C SER A 151 -7.38 15.90 -8.96
N SER A 152 -6.97 15.83 -7.70
CA SER A 152 -6.73 16.96 -6.80
C SER A 152 -5.32 16.95 -6.19
N MET A 153 -4.31 16.48 -6.93
CA MET A 153 -2.99 16.22 -6.38
C MET A 153 -2.11 17.46 -6.12
N ASP A 154 -2.69 18.66 -6.17
CA ASP A 154 -2.01 19.87 -5.73
C ASP A 154 -2.06 19.93 -4.19
N LEU A 155 -1.12 19.23 -3.55
CA LEU A 155 -1.04 19.13 -2.09
C LEU A 155 -0.48 20.44 -1.52
N SER A 156 -1.37 21.38 -1.25
CA SER A 156 -1.04 22.69 -0.66
C SER A 156 -1.19 22.72 0.86
N GLU A 157 -1.97 21.80 1.44
CA GLU A 157 -2.25 21.74 2.87
C GLU A 157 -2.42 20.29 3.33
N ILE A 158 -1.89 19.98 4.51
CA ILE A 158 -2.07 18.71 5.21
C ILE A 158 -2.72 18.98 6.57
N GLY A 159 -3.93 18.44 6.76
CA GLY A 159 -4.61 18.47 8.05
C GLY A 159 -4.01 17.43 9.00
N PHE A 160 -3.59 17.87 10.19
CA PHE A 160 -3.01 17.01 11.22
C PHE A 160 -3.91 16.99 12.46
N ALA A 161 -4.69 15.92 12.61
CA ALA A 161 -5.51 15.70 13.80
C ALA A 161 -4.65 15.15 14.95
N THR A 162 -4.74 15.77 16.12
CA THR A 162 -3.95 15.39 17.30
C THR A 162 -4.77 15.56 18.59
N ASP A 163 -4.59 14.67 19.55
CA ASP A 163 -5.06 14.80 20.95
C ASP A 163 -3.97 15.37 21.87
N LEU A 164 -2.88 15.89 21.27
CA LEU A 164 -1.69 16.41 21.95
C LEU A 164 -0.92 15.38 22.81
N SER A 165 -1.17 14.07 22.62
CA SER A 165 -0.49 13.00 23.37
C SER A 165 0.89 12.62 22.83
N ILE A 166 1.25 13.07 21.62
CA ILE A 166 2.53 12.76 20.99
C ILE A 166 3.66 13.41 21.79
N GLU A 167 4.53 12.59 22.37
CA GLU A 167 5.65 13.06 23.19
C GLU A 167 6.78 13.66 22.34
N ASN A 168 7.01 13.12 21.13
CA ASN A 168 8.08 13.57 20.23
C ASN A 168 7.54 13.92 18.83
N TYR A 169 7.06 15.16 18.70
CA TYR A 169 6.72 15.77 17.40
C TYR A 169 7.89 15.87 16.42
N GLY A 170 9.12 15.53 16.83
CA GLY A 170 10.27 15.28 15.99
C GLY A 170 10.05 14.02 15.16
N ASP A 171 10.53 12.90 15.68
CA ASP A 171 10.67 11.64 14.96
C ASP A 171 9.31 11.05 14.54
N ASP A 172 8.26 11.22 15.36
CA ASP A 172 6.94 10.62 15.09
C ASP A 172 6.20 11.26 13.89
N LEU A 173 6.65 12.44 13.46
CA LEU A 173 6.05 13.20 12.34
C LEU A 173 7.00 13.41 11.16
N ASP A 174 8.13 12.70 11.10
CA ASP A 174 9.12 12.93 10.06
C ASP A 174 8.54 12.75 8.65
N LEU A 175 7.78 11.68 8.41
CA LEU A 175 7.14 11.48 7.11
C LEU A 175 6.18 12.64 6.74
N LEU A 176 5.40 13.12 7.72
CA LEU A 176 4.46 14.22 7.49
C LEU A 176 5.20 15.50 7.09
N LYS A 177 6.30 15.82 7.78
CA LYS A 177 7.15 16.98 7.47
C LYS A 177 7.82 16.82 6.12
N GLU A 178 8.35 15.64 5.82
CA GLU A 178 9.00 15.36 4.54
C GLU A 178 8.04 15.57 3.38
N ILE A 179 6.82 15.03 3.46
CA ILE A 179 5.79 15.23 2.43
C ILE A 179 5.43 16.71 2.33
N ALA A 180 5.22 17.40 3.46
CA ALA A 180 4.90 18.83 3.45
C ALA A 180 6.00 19.66 2.77
N MET A 181 7.27 19.42 3.11
CA MET A 181 8.41 20.11 2.52
C MET A 181 8.57 19.81 1.03
N ALA A 182 8.42 18.54 0.62
CA ALA A 182 8.55 18.12 -0.77
C ALA A 182 7.49 18.74 -1.69
N HIS A 183 6.31 19.06 -1.15
CA HIS A 183 5.19 19.66 -1.89
C HIS A 183 4.97 21.14 -1.57
N ASN A 184 5.81 21.76 -0.73
CA ASN A 184 5.62 23.12 -0.23
C ASN A 184 4.23 23.33 0.39
N ALA A 185 3.73 22.30 1.09
CA ALA A 185 2.44 22.30 1.76
C ALA A 185 2.56 22.84 3.19
N ILE A 186 1.49 23.45 3.68
CA ILE A 186 1.36 23.82 5.09
C ILE A 186 0.80 22.64 5.90
N ILE A 187 1.21 22.49 7.17
CA ILE A 187 0.60 21.54 8.10
C ILE A 187 -0.33 22.32 9.03
N SER A 188 -1.62 22.05 8.95
CA SER A 188 -2.65 22.65 9.80
C SER A 188 -3.07 21.67 10.87
N ALA A 189 -2.63 21.92 12.11
CA ALA A 189 -2.96 21.07 13.24
C ALA A 189 -4.36 21.36 13.80
N VAL A 190 -5.15 20.31 14.03
CA VAL A 190 -6.46 20.36 14.66
C VAL A 190 -6.41 19.52 15.94
N HIS A 191 -6.61 20.18 17.07
CA HIS A 191 -6.72 19.49 18.35
C HIS A 191 -8.13 18.88 18.51
N ILE A 192 -8.19 17.57 18.79
CA ILE A 192 -9.44 16.84 19.03
C ILE A 192 -9.48 16.43 20.50
N THR A 193 -10.53 16.87 21.20
CA THR A 193 -10.81 16.60 22.63
C THR A 193 -11.95 15.63 22.82
#